data_AF-A0A7Z1N6M0-F1
#
_entry.id   AF-A0A7Z1N6M0-F1
#
_cell.length_a   1.000
_cell.length_b   1.000
_cell.length_c   1.000
_cell.angle_alpha   90.00
_cell.angle_beta   90.00
_cell.angle_gamma   90.00
#
_symmetry.space_group_name_H-M   'P 1'
#
loop_
_entity.id
_entity.type
_entity.pdbx_description
1 polymer ?
#
loop_
_entity_poly.entity_id
_entity_poly.type
_entity_poly.pdbx_seq_one_letter_code
_entity_poly.pdbx_strand_id
1 'polypeptide(L)'
;VPIALTAKGAINQRSSKVADENIIYQLIEHNKKNFIATASHIMDGHTAVAPLKYKQLLTCQFCNYKSVCHVDGLIDSKRYRTVDESIKPLDLIQQLRNEGGERHDSN
;
A
#
# COMPACT_ATOMS: atom_id res chain seq x y z
N VAL A 1 -2.05 -8.63 -19.53
CA VAL A 1 -0.83 -8.40 -18.72
C VAL A 1 0.35 -8.35 -19.68
N PRO A 2 1.18 -7.28 -19.70
CA PRO A 2 2.33 -7.21 -20.59
C PRO A 2 3.37 -8.25 -20.18
N ILE A 3 3.68 -9.18 -21.08
CA ILE A 3 4.64 -10.27 -20.89
C ILE A 3 5.60 -10.23 -22.08
N ALA A 4 6.89 -10.37 -21.81
CA ALA A 4 7.87 -10.66 -22.83
C ALA A 4 8.66 -11.91 -22.45
N LEU A 5 9.02 -12.68 -23.46
CA LEU A 5 9.84 -13.88 -23.30
C LEU A 5 11.27 -13.60 -23.75
N THR A 6 12.22 -14.26 -23.12
CA THR A 6 13.60 -14.33 -23.60
C THR A 6 13.67 -15.25 -24.82
N ALA A 7 14.77 -15.21 -25.57
CA ALA A 7 15.00 -16.14 -26.69
C ALA A 7 14.95 -17.63 -26.28
N LYS A 8 15.10 -17.94 -24.99
CA LYS A 8 14.99 -19.28 -24.41
C LYS A 8 13.57 -19.63 -23.92
N GLY A 9 12.57 -18.79 -24.18
CA GLY A 9 11.17 -19.01 -23.77
C GLY A 9 10.86 -18.68 -22.30
N ALA A 10 11.87 -18.38 -21.47
CA ALA A 10 11.64 -17.95 -20.09
C ALA A 10 11.09 -16.51 -20.03
N ILE A 11 10.29 -16.20 -19.01
CA ILE A 11 9.76 -14.85 -18.79
C ILE A 11 10.91 -13.86 -18.56
N ASN A 12 10.91 -12.76 -19.32
CA ASN A 12 11.83 -11.66 -19.12
C ASN A 12 11.34 -10.78 -17.96
N GLN A 13 12.03 -10.85 -16.83
CA GLN A 13 11.67 -10.13 -15.60
C GLN A 13 11.84 -8.60 -15.69
N ARG A 14 12.66 -8.09 -16.62
CA ARG A 14 12.83 -6.63 -16.76
C ARG A 14 11.66 -5.98 -17.49
N SER A 15 11.10 -6.68 -18.45
CA SER A 15 10.02 -6.18 -19.31
C SER A 15 8.64 -6.70 -18.94
N SER A 16 8.56 -7.74 -18.11
CA SER A 16 7.29 -8.31 -17.63
C SER A 16 7.05 -7.89 -16.19
N LYS A 17 5.96 -7.17 -15.94
CA LYS A 17 5.51 -6.84 -14.57
C LYS A 17 4.57 -7.92 -14.08
N VAL A 18 5.14 -9.03 -13.65
CA VAL A 18 4.40 -10.23 -13.20
C VAL A 18 4.86 -10.65 -11.82
N ALA A 19 3.96 -11.28 -11.06
CA ALA A 19 4.24 -11.93 -9.80
C ALA A 19 3.69 -13.37 -9.87
N ASP A 20 4.26 -14.29 -9.10
CA ASP A 20 3.70 -15.63 -8.98
C ASP A 20 2.40 -15.63 -8.15
N GLU A 21 1.67 -16.74 -8.25
CA GLU A 21 0.38 -16.92 -7.59
C GLU A 21 0.45 -16.72 -6.06
N ASN A 22 1.50 -17.21 -5.41
CA ASN A 22 1.64 -17.10 -3.96
C ASN A 22 1.81 -15.63 -3.54
N ILE A 23 2.63 -14.85 -4.26
CA ILE A 23 2.77 -13.41 -4.03
C ILE A 23 1.42 -12.70 -4.22
N ILE A 24 0.63 -13.08 -5.22
CA ILE A 24 -0.70 -12.49 -5.43
C ILE A 24 -1.61 -12.76 -4.23
N TYR A 25 -1.66 -13.98 -3.71
CA TYR A 25 -2.45 -14.28 -2.51
C TYR A 25 -1.96 -13.50 -1.28
N GLN A 26 -0.65 -13.33 -1.11
CA GLN A 26 -0.11 -12.53 0.00
C GLN A 26 -0.54 -11.06 -0.09
N LEU A 27 -0.54 -10.48 -1.30
CA LEU A 27 -1.04 -9.12 -1.52
C LEU A 27 -2.53 -9.01 -1.18
N ILE A 28 -3.33 -10.02 -1.55
CA ILE A 28 -4.76 -10.09 -1.20
C ILE A 28 -4.94 -10.13 0.33
N GLU A 29 -4.22 -11.01 1.03
CA GLU A 29 -4.32 -11.12 2.49
C GLU A 29 -3.89 -9.84 3.22
N HIS A 30 -2.81 -9.20 2.76
CA HIS A 30 -2.41 -7.90 3.29
C HIS A 30 -3.48 -6.82 3.05
N ASN A 31 -4.12 -6.82 1.87
CA ASN A 31 -5.20 -5.90 1.57
C ASN A 31 -6.43 -6.14 2.47
N LYS A 32 -6.79 -7.40 2.76
CA LYS A 32 -7.83 -7.74 3.74
C LYS A 32 -7.52 -7.19 5.13
N LYS A 33 -6.27 -7.34 5.60
CA LYS A 33 -5.83 -6.75 6.88
C LYS A 33 -5.98 -5.23 6.89
N ASN A 34 -5.63 -4.56 5.79
CA ASN A 34 -5.81 -3.11 5.65
C ASN A 34 -7.29 -2.69 5.71
N PHE A 35 -8.20 -3.47 5.11
CA PHE A 35 -9.64 -3.22 5.24
C PHE A 35 -10.13 -3.33 6.68
N ILE A 36 -9.75 -4.40 7.38
CA ILE A 36 -10.14 -4.62 8.77
C ILE A 36 -9.62 -3.46 9.64
N ALA A 37 -8.33 -3.13 9.55
CA ALA A 37 -7.74 -2.05 10.32
C ALA A 37 -8.42 -0.70 10.03
N THR A 38 -8.67 -0.38 8.75
CA THR A 38 -9.34 0.87 8.36
C THR A 38 -10.77 0.92 8.90
N ALA A 39 -11.52 -0.18 8.79
CA ALA A 39 -12.88 -0.25 9.30
C ALA A 39 -12.91 -0.11 10.83
N SER A 40 -12.01 -0.77 11.56
CA SER A 40 -11.87 -0.60 13.01
C SER A 40 -11.63 0.86 13.38
N HIS A 41 -10.69 1.54 12.72
CA HIS A 41 -10.44 2.95 12.98
C HIS A 41 -11.67 3.84 12.76
N ILE A 42 -12.47 3.57 11.73
CA ILE A 42 -13.73 4.28 11.48
C ILE A 42 -14.72 4.02 12.63
N MET A 43 -14.90 2.77 13.03
CA MET A 43 -15.83 2.38 14.11
C MET A 43 -15.41 2.97 15.47
N ASP A 44 -14.11 3.10 15.70
CA ASP A 44 -13.54 3.74 16.89
C ASP A 44 -13.61 5.27 16.84
N GLY A 45 -14.15 5.86 15.77
CA GLY A 45 -14.34 7.30 15.64
C GLY A 45 -13.07 8.09 15.28
N HIS A 46 -12.06 7.45 14.69
CA HIS A 46 -10.86 8.15 14.23
C HIS A 46 -11.19 9.10 13.07
N THR A 47 -11.03 10.40 13.31
CA THR A 47 -11.36 11.48 12.34
C THR A 47 -10.17 12.39 12.02
N ALA A 48 -8.95 11.94 12.32
CA ALA A 48 -7.74 12.74 12.13
C ALA A 48 -7.55 13.17 10.66
N VAL A 49 -7.28 14.46 10.46
CA VAL A 49 -6.99 15.01 9.14
C VAL A 49 -5.50 14.85 8.83
N ALA A 50 -5.15 13.78 8.13
CA ALA A 50 -3.76 13.41 7.79
C ALA A 50 -3.58 13.13 6.29
N PRO A 51 -3.47 14.19 5.44
CA PRO A 51 -3.33 14.05 4.00
C PRO A 51 -2.10 13.23 3.59
N LEU A 52 -2.20 12.51 2.48
CA LEU A 52 -1.09 11.78 1.89
C LEU A 52 -0.44 12.64 0.79
N LYS A 53 0.88 12.71 0.82
CA LYS A 53 1.72 13.27 -0.23
C LYS A 53 2.44 12.13 -0.97
N TYR A 54 2.17 12.01 -2.27
CA TYR A 54 2.78 11.00 -3.14
C TYR A 54 3.39 11.67 -4.36
N LYS A 55 4.68 11.45 -4.66
CA LYS A 55 5.38 12.11 -5.78
C LYS A 55 5.17 13.62 -5.84
N GLN A 56 5.27 14.28 -4.68
CA GLN A 56 4.99 15.71 -4.48
C GLN A 56 3.53 16.15 -4.68
N LEU A 57 2.63 15.23 -5.07
CA LEU A 57 1.20 15.48 -5.23
C LEU A 57 0.48 15.27 -3.90
N LEU A 58 -0.27 16.30 -3.48
CA LEU A 58 -1.15 16.19 -2.31
C LEU A 58 -2.54 15.73 -2.73
N THR A 59 -3.07 14.72 -2.05
CA THR A 59 -4.45 14.24 -2.29
C THR A 59 -5.51 15.34 -2.11
N CYS A 60 -5.20 16.38 -1.33
CA CYS A 60 -6.06 17.56 -1.14
C CYS A 60 -6.45 18.27 -2.45
N GLN A 61 -5.65 18.15 -3.52
CA GLN A 61 -5.95 18.78 -4.81
C GLN A 61 -7.22 18.22 -5.46
N PHE A 62 -7.62 17.00 -5.10
CA PHE A 62 -8.80 16.32 -5.63
C PHE A 62 -9.91 16.13 -4.58
N CYS A 63 -9.77 16.77 -3.41
CA CYS A 63 -10.71 16.60 -2.29
C CYS A 63 -11.79 17.69 -2.31
N ASN A 64 -13.06 17.28 -2.42
CA ASN A 64 -14.21 18.20 -2.38
C ASN A 64 -14.45 18.84 -0.99
N TYR A 65 -13.84 18.29 0.06
CA TYR A 65 -14.00 18.76 1.45
C TYR A 65 -12.89 19.71 1.89
N LYS A 66 -12.09 20.25 0.96
CA LYS A 66 -10.97 21.13 1.27
C LYS A 66 -11.38 22.38 2.08
N SER A 67 -12.57 22.93 1.82
CA SER A 67 -13.09 24.12 2.52
C SER A 67 -13.45 23.88 3.99
N VAL A 68 -13.69 22.62 4.38
CA VAL A 68 -14.15 22.26 5.73
C VAL A 68 -13.06 21.59 6.58
N CYS A 69 -12.01 21.05 5.95
CA CYS A 69 -10.97 20.34 6.70
C CYS A 69 -9.92 21.25 7.36
N HIS A 70 -9.92 22.55 7.03
CA HIS A 70 -9.01 23.58 7.57
C HIS A 70 -7.49 23.26 7.48
N VAL A 71 -7.09 22.40 6.54
CA VAL A 71 -5.66 22.08 6.31
C VAL A 71 -4.99 23.23 5.56
N ASP A 72 -3.95 23.80 6.15
CA ASP A 72 -3.10 24.81 5.53
C ASP A 72 -1.72 24.23 5.16
N GLY A 73 -1.29 24.44 3.91
CA GLY A 73 -0.03 23.88 3.40
C GLY A 73 1.24 24.47 4.01
N LEU A 74 1.19 25.69 4.56
CA LEU A 74 2.33 26.33 5.21
C LEU A 74 2.48 25.86 6.65
N ILE A 75 1.36 25.60 7.32
CA ILE A 75 1.32 25.28 8.75
C ILE A 75 1.30 23.76 8.99
N ASP A 76 0.48 23.02 8.24
CA ASP A 76 0.20 21.59 8.48
C ASP A 76 1.11 20.65 7.68
N SER A 77 2.10 21.16 6.95
CA SER A 77 2.98 20.33 6.10
C SER A 77 3.70 19.22 6.87
N LYS A 78 3.99 19.43 8.16
CA LYS A 78 4.57 18.42 9.07
C LYS A 78 3.63 17.26 9.41
N ARG A 79 2.31 17.44 9.21
CA ARG A 79 1.28 16.41 9.46
C ARG A 79 0.97 15.56 8.24
N TYR A 80 1.59 15.88 7.09
CA TYR A 80 1.41 15.10 5.88
C TYR A 80 2.09 13.74 6.02
N ARG A 81 1.35 12.70 5.68
CA ARG A 81 1.93 11.37 5.50
C ARG A 81 2.64 11.34 4.16
N THR A 82 3.81 10.73 4.10
CA THR A 82 4.58 10.56 2.86
C THR A 82 4.72 9.08 2.54
N VAL A 83 4.69 8.74 1.26
CA VAL A 83 5.04 7.38 0.82
C VAL A 83 6.56 7.31 0.67
N ASP A 84 7.17 6.31 1.30
CA ASP A 84 8.56 5.96 1.02
C ASP A 84 8.62 5.19 -0.32
N GLU A 85 9.09 5.88 -1.36
CA GLU A 85 9.20 5.34 -2.71
C GLU A 85 10.38 4.36 -2.87
N SER A 86 11.25 4.24 -1.86
CA SER A 86 12.33 3.24 -1.85
C SER A 86 11.84 1.83 -1.53
N ILE A 87 10.63 1.70 -0.96
CA ILE A 87 10.03 0.41 -0.63
C ILE A 87 9.78 -0.38 -1.92
N LYS A 88 10.25 -1.63 -1.92
CA LYS A 88 9.93 -2.63 -2.94
C LYS A 88 8.79 -3.51 -2.43
N PRO A 89 7.54 -3.33 -2.90
CA PRO A 89 6.38 -3.99 -2.28
C PRO A 89 6.43 -5.51 -2.32
N LEU A 90 6.97 -6.08 -3.40
CA LEU A 90 7.09 -7.54 -3.57
C LEU A 90 8.15 -8.15 -2.63
N ASP A 91 9.21 -7.40 -2.31
CA ASP A 91 10.22 -7.87 -1.37
C ASP A 91 9.66 -7.76 0.07
N LEU A 92 8.97 -6.66 0.37
CA LEU A 92 8.37 -6.42 1.68
C LEU A 92 7.26 -7.43 2.01
N ILE A 93 6.35 -7.70 1.07
CA ILE A 93 5.25 -8.65 1.29
C ILE A 93 5.78 -10.05 1.63
N GLN A 94 6.89 -10.43 1.00
CA GLN A 94 7.57 -11.70 1.24
C GLN A 94 8.27 -11.74 2.60
N GLN A 95 8.84 -10.62 3.07
CA GLN A 95 9.47 -10.50 4.40
C GLN A 95 8.46 -10.57 5.54
N LEU A 96 7.31 -9.89 5.41
CA LEU A 96 6.25 -9.87 6.43
C LEU A 96 5.72 -11.27 6.79
N ARG A 97 5.82 -12.22 5.86
CA ARG A 97 5.50 -13.63 6.12
C ARG A 97 6.54 -14.31 7.01
N ASN A 98 7.83 -14.05 6.77
CA ASN A 98 8.91 -14.69 7.51
C ASN A 98 8.92 -14.25 8.99
N GLU A 99 8.43 -13.04 9.26
CA GLU A 99 8.29 -12.49 10.61
C GLU A 99 6.96 -12.90 11.28
N GLY A 100 5.92 -13.20 10.49
CA GLY A 100 4.60 -13.64 10.96
C GLY A 100 4.43 -15.15 11.10
N GLY A 101 5.53 -15.92 11.15
CA GLY A 101 5.52 -17.37 11.27
C GLY A 101 5.19 -17.86 12.69
N GLU A 102 3.95 -17.69 13.16
CA GLU A 102 3.39 -18.51 14.24
C GLU A 102 1.88 -18.82 14.03
N ARG A 103 1.62 -20.13 14.06
CA ARG A 103 0.37 -20.84 14.43
C ARG A 103 -0.84 -20.72 13.49
N HIS A 104 -0.81 -21.57 12.46
CA HIS A 104 -2.02 -22.27 12.03
C HIS A 104 -2.09 -23.57 12.84
N ASP A 105 -2.71 -23.52 14.03
CA ASP A 105 -3.09 -24.73 14.76
C ASP A 105 -4.20 -25.43 13.98
N SER A 106 -3.88 -26.61 13.46
CA SER A 106 -4.86 -27.59 13.05
C SER A 106 -5.63 -28.05 14.29
N ASN A 107 -6.94 -27.82 14.31
CA ASN A 107 -7.86 -28.68 15.05
C ASN A 107 -9.12 -28.92 14.22
#